data_AF-A0A1D7YRP0-F1
#
_entry.id   AF-A0A1D7YRP0-F1
#
_cell.length_a   1.000
_cell.length_b   1.000
_cell.length_c   1.000
_cell.angle_alpha   90.00
_cell.angle_beta   90.00
_cell.angle_gamma   90.00
#
_symmetry.space_group_name_H-M   'P 1'
#
loop_
_entity.id
_entity.type
_entity.pdbx_description
1 polymer ?
#
loop_
_entity_poly.entity_id
_entity_poly.type
_entity_poly.pdbx_seq_one_letter_code
_entity_poly.pdbx_strand_id
1 'polypeptide(L)'
;MIPAISASYIYSKLGNSNSLVPMAIKDIANSVGLTAGSYITGDELEGKDRFLDEFGTQAIWLFGIPAYKKLLDFTLYKALKIDPNFDVRNFSKKRKKLINKTINYADSSIKESIINATKNPKFSKNLAMGKFVVSTALTILSYAGLTKYRHLQTKKAAQKEILKEMQLENKDNKDKFLYTKPANKAAFNGLHQNKNQDQPAFTGGISEFMYNPVKNLMILDGSITAERLAESRNKQELAGYAIKEGSFWAFMYFASKPIQKFLENRAEKNTQKPVAIDLDARVIESEDLAKAFKDGSLVKSSEKVLKLNSYNSMLDYIHNNPDDFVVKMAKMSDIIPTLKKATQADDVDYRQFIDYDEFQGVASKLKKLSQKFENFKATDIKDKSIEAFLKNVKKAKRSSIILNIGACIGALGVLAPALMVAMRKFDKNNEGFQVKEDLKQEMLASGKIQG
;
A
#
# COMPACT_ATOMS: atom_id res chain seq x y z
N MET A 1 -12.83 -18.96 -12.87
CA MET A 1 -11.88 -18.46 -13.89
C MET A 1 -11.01 -17.41 -13.25
N ILE A 2 -9.69 -17.60 -13.25
CA ILE A 2 -8.74 -16.50 -13.04
C ILE A 2 -8.89 -15.62 -14.29
N PRO A 3 -9.23 -14.32 -14.19
CA PRO A 3 -9.32 -13.47 -15.37
C PRO A 3 -8.00 -13.55 -16.14
N ALA A 4 -8.07 -13.64 -17.47
CA ALA A 4 -6.86 -13.59 -18.28
C ALA A 4 -6.06 -12.34 -17.92
N ILE A 5 -4.80 -12.52 -17.53
CA ILE A 5 -3.92 -11.41 -17.16
C ILE A 5 -3.60 -10.66 -18.45
N SER A 6 -4.35 -9.59 -18.71
CA SER A 6 -4.10 -8.68 -19.84
C SER A 6 -3.16 -7.55 -19.44
N ALA A 7 -2.50 -6.94 -20.42
CA ALA A 7 -1.71 -5.72 -20.20
C ALA A 7 -2.55 -4.61 -19.53
N SER A 8 -3.80 -4.42 -19.96
CA SER A 8 -4.73 -3.45 -19.37
C SER A 8 -5.02 -3.70 -17.89
N TYR A 9 -5.18 -4.97 -17.50
CA TYR A 9 -5.38 -5.35 -16.11
C TYR A 9 -4.14 -5.06 -15.26
N ILE A 10 -2.95 -5.41 -15.78
CA ILE A 10 -1.66 -5.10 -15.12
C ILE A 10 -1.53 -3.59 -14.92
N TYR A 11 -1.65 -2.79 -15.98
CA TYR A 11 -1.51 -1.34 -15.90
C TYR A 11 -2.56 -0.71 -14.98
N SER A 12 -3.78 -1.23 -14.94
CA SER A 12 -4.79 -0.74 -14.01
C SER A 12 -4.41 -1.02 -12.56
N LYS A 13 -4.00 -2.26 -12.24
CA LYS A 13 -3.57 -2.60 -10.87
C LYS A 13 -2.34 -1.83 -10.44
N LEU A 14 -1.39 -1.60 -11.35
CA LEU A 14 -0.18 -0.80 -11.10
C LEU A 14 -0.49 0.70 -10.98
N GLY A 15 -1.37 1.24 -11.82
CA GLY A 15 -1.74 2.65 -11.85
C GLY A 15 -2.77 3.06 -10.79
N ASN A 16 -3.33 2.11 -10.06
CA ASN A 16 -4.30 2.38 -9.01
C ASN A 16 -3.60 2.66 -7.68
N SER A 17 -3.66 3.91 -7.21
CA SER A 17 -3.06 4.36 -5.95
C SER A 17 -3.75 3.83 -4.69
N ASN A 18 -4.87 3.12 -4.82
CA ASN A 18 -5.55 2.39 -3.75
C ASN A 18 -5.29 0.86 -3.84
N SER A 19 -4.45 0.40 -4.75
CA SER A 19 -4.08 -1.01 -4.90
C SER A 19 -2.85 -1.35 -4.06
N LEU A 20 -2.85 -2.53 -3.44
CA LEU A 20 -1.69 -3.04 -2.70
C LEU A 20 -0.59 -3.57 -3.62
N VAL A 21 -0.91 -3.91 -4.87
CA VAL A 21 0.05 -4.46 -5.85
C VAL A 21 1.24 -3.51 -6.11
N PRO A 22 1.04 -2.25 -6.51
CA PRO A 22 2.15 -1.33 -6.74
C PRO A 22 2.93 -1.05 -5.46
N MET A 23 2.29 -1.10 -4.29
CA MET A 23 2.98 -0.97 -3.00
C MET A 23 3.88 -2.18 -2.73
N ALA A 24 3.36 -3.40 -2.90
CA ALA A 24 4.13 -4.64 -2.72
C ALA A 24 5.36 -4.68 -3.63
N ILE A 25 5.23 -4.27 -4.90
CA ILE A 25 6.36 -4.24 -5.84
C ILE A 25 7.45 -3.25 -5.37
N LYS A 26 7.05 -2.05 -4.95
CA LYS A 26 7.99 -1.05 -4.42
C LYS A 26 8.68 -1.54 -3.15
N ASP A 27 7.94 -2.21 -2.27
CA ASP A 27 8.46 -2.76 -1.02
C ASP A 27 9.39 -3.97 -1.24
N ILE A 28 9.10 -4.83 -2.22
CA ILE A 28 10.05 -5.89 -2.65
C ILE A 28 11.35 -5.24 -3.13
N ALA A 29 11.28 -4.21 -3.97
CA ALA A 29 12.47 -3.53 -4.45
C ALA A 29 13.28 -2.90 -3.30
N ASN A 30 12.60 -2.26 -2.35
CA ASN A 30 13.20 -1.74 -1.12
C ASN A 30 13.91 -2.85 -0.33
N SER A 31 13.21 -3.95 -0.06
CA SER A 31 13.69 -5.10 0.70
C SER A 31 14.93 -5.74 0.07
N VAL A 32 14.91 -5.94 -1.26
CA VAL A 32 16.06 -6.46 -2.02
C VAL A 32 17.24 -5.51 -1.94
N GLY A 33 17.02 -4.21 -2.20
CA GLY A 33 18.08 -3.20 -2.19
C GLY A 33 18.77 -3.08 -0.83
N LEU A 34 18.00 -3.03 0.25
CA LEU A 34 18.51 -2.92 1.63
C LEU A 34 19.26 -4.18 2.07
N THR A 35 18.72 -5.35 1.72
CA THR A 35 19.38 -6.64 2.00
C THR A 35 20.71 -6.72 1.25
N ALA A 36 20.74 -6.41 -0.04
CA ALA A 36 21.97 -6.39 -0.83
C ALA A 36 22.98 -5.37 -0.30
N GLY A 37 22.54 -4.16 0.07
CA GLY A 37 23.40 -3.15 0.70
C GLY A 37 24.03 -3.64 2.00
N SER A 38 23.29 -4.42 2.79
CA SER A 38 23.79 -5.02 4.03
C SER A 38 24.82 -6.13 3.76
N TYR A 39 24.64 -6.96 2.73
CA TYR A 39 25.67 -7.92 2.29
C TYR A 39 26.93 -7.26 1.71
N ILE A 40 26.82 -6.04 1.15
CA ILE A 40 27.98 -5.31 0.58
C ILE A 40 28.83 -4.65 1.67
N THR A 41 28.19 -4.19 2.75
CA THR A 41 28.87 -3.41 3.80
C THR A 41 29.12 -4.21 5.07
N GLY A 42 28.21 -5.11 5.42
CA GLY A 42 28.35 -6.04 6.53
C GLY A 42 28.90 -7.39 6.12
N ASP A 43 28.75 -8.35 7.03
CA ASP A 43 29.04 -9.76 6.80
C ASP A 43 27.78 -10.55 6.40
N GLU A 44 27.94 -11.86 6.17
CA GLU A 44 26.82 -12.75 5.83
C GLU A 44 25.74 -12.76 6.94
N LEU A 45 26.16 -12.54 8.19
CA LEU A 45 25.28 -12.50 9.35
C LEU A 45 24.37 -11.26 9.31
N GLU A 46 24.93 -10.07 9.03
CA GLU A 46 24.15 -8.85 8.85
C GLU A 46 23.16 -8.97 7.67
N GLY A 47 23.63 -9.54 6.55
CA GLY A 47 22.77 -9.79 5.39
C GLY A 47 21.58 -10.71 5.71
N LYS A 48 21.79 -11.76 6.50
CA LYS A 48 20.72 -12.66 6.97
C LYS A 48 19.77 -11.99 7.97
N ASP A 49 20.31 -11.19 8.90
CA ASP A 49 19.50 -10.39 9.84
C ASP A 49 18.60 -9.41 9.08
N ARG A 50 19.18 -8.68 8.11
CA ARG A 50 18.43 -7.75 7.25
C ARG A 50 17.39 -8.47 6.41
N PHE A 51 17.73 -9.60 5.79
CA PHE A 51 16.77 -10.39 5.01
C PHE A 51 15.55 -10.78 5.84
N LEU A 52 15.76 -11.27 7.08
CA LEU A 52 14.67 -11.65 7.97
C LEU A 52 13.84 -10.45 8.41
N ASP A 53 14.47 -9.30 8.68
CA ASP A 53 13.74 -8.06 8.96
C ASP A 53 12.90 -7.62 7.76
N GLU A 54 13.49 -7.44 6.58
CA GLU A 54 12.78 -6.90 5.42
C GLU A 54 11.68 -7.85 4.91
N PHE A 55 12.02 -9.10 4.59
CA PHE A 55 11.06 -10.04 3.99
C PHE A 55 10.10 -10.62 5.02
N GLY A 56 10.53 -10.81 6.27
CA GLY A 56 9.63 -11.20 7.36
C GLY A 56 8.59 -10.11 7.63
N THR A 57 9.01 -8.85 7.65
CA THR A 57 8.09 -7.71 7.78
C THR A 57 7.13 -7.65 6.60
N GLN A 58 7.64 -7.77 5.37
CA GLN A 58 6.82 -7.76 4.17
C GLN A 58 5.73 -8.85 4.20
N ALA A 59 6.05 -10.05 4.67
CA ALA A 59 5.07 -11.12 4.81
C ALA A 59 3.96 -10.74 5.82
N ILE A 60 4.33 -10.19 6.98
CA ILE A 60 3.36 -9.72 7.99
C ILE A 60 2.54 -8.54 7.45
N TRP A 61 3.18 -7.63 6.73
CA TRP A 61 2.58 -6.44 6.14
C TRP A 61 1.54 -6.78 5.07
N LEU A 62 1.84 -7.72 4.17
CA LEU A 62 0.92 -8.18 3.13
C LEU A 62 -0.22 -9.04 3.67
N PHE A 63 0.07 -9.93 4.63
CA PHE A 63 -0.84 -11.02 4.98
C PHE A 63 -1.43 -10.97 6.38
N GLY A 64 -0.85 -10.23 7.33
CA GLY A 64 -1.29 -10.20 8.72
C GLY A 64 -2.73 -9.72 8.87
N ILE A 65 -3.03 -8.49 8.44
CA ILE A 65 -4.38 -7.93 8.53
C ILE A 65 -5.40 -8.80 7.76
N PRO A 66 -5.15 -9.21 6.49
CA PRO A 66 -6.06 -10.12 5.79
C PRO A 66 -6.29 -11.46 6.51
N ALA A 67 -5.24 -12.07 7.06
CA ALA A 67 -5.34 -13.36 7.77
C ALA A 67 -6.20 -13.23 9.03
N TYR A 68 -5.93 -12.22 9.87
CA TYR A 68 -6.72 -11.99 11.09
C TYR A 68 -8.16 -11.59 10.79
N LYS A 69 -8.39 -10.76 9.76
CA LYS A 69 -9.76 -10.45 9.29
C LYS A 69 -10.50 -11.72 8.86
N LYS A 70 -9.85 -12.58 8.09
CA LYS A 70 -10.42 -13.84 7.62
C LYS A 70 -10.73 -14.80 8.78
N LEU A 71 -9.87 -14.84 9.80
CA LEU A 71 -10.11 -15.60 11.02
C LEU A 71 -11.36 -15.10 11.75
N LEU A 72 -11.49 -13.79 11.94
CA LEU A 72 -12.68 -13.16 12.55
C LEU A 72 -13.94 -13.39 11.72
N ASP A 73 -13.81 -13.47 10.39
CA ASP A 73 -14.92 -13.78 9.50
C ASP A 73 -15.45 -15.19 9.70
N PHE A 74 -14.55 -16.18 9.76
CA PHE A 74 -14.92 -17.58 9.96
C PHE A 74 -15.42 -17.92 11.36
N THR A 75 -15.03 -17.12 12.35
CA THR A 75 -15.37 -17.36 13.76
C THR A 75 -16.54 -16.45 14.19
N LEU A 76 -16.23 -15.19 14.47
CA LEU A 76 -17.14 -14.22 15.07
C LEU A 76 -18.30 -13.84 14.13
N TYR A 77 -18.01 -13.46 12.88
CA TYR A 77 -19.07 -13.04 11.94
C TYR A 77 -20.00 -14.21 11.57
N LYS A 78 -19.42 -15.39 11.36
CA LYS A 78 -20.19 -16.62 11.13
C LYS A 78 -21.12 -16.93 12.30
N ALA A 79 -20.64 -16.84 13.54
CA ALA A 79 -21.45 -17.06 14.73
C ALA A 79 -22.58 -16.02 14.89
N LEU A 80 -22.28 -14.75 14.58
CA LEU A 80 -23.24 -13.64 14.66
C LEU A 80 -24.19 -13.57 13.47
N LYS A 81 -24.01 -14.41 12.44
CA LYS A 81 -24.80 -14.40 11.18
C LYS A 81 -24.82 -13.02 10.49
N ILE A 82 -23.72 -12.27 10.60
CA ILE A 82 -23.53 -10.99 9.91
C ILE A 82 -22.61 -11.22 8.72
N ASP A 83 -22.97 -10.72 7.55
CA ASP A 83 -22.11 -10.81 6.37
C ASP A 83 -20.90 -9.87 6.52
N PRO A 84 -19.66 -10.41 6.52
CA PRO A 84 -18.45 -9.61 6.66
C PRO A 84 -18.16 -8.70 5.45
N ASN A 85 -18.85 -8.90 4.33
CA ASN A 85 -18.71 -8.08 3.13
C ASN A 85 -19.61 -6.84 3.13
N PHE A 86 -20.53 -6.72 4.09
CA PHE A 86 -21.38 -5.54 4.20
C PHE A 86 -20.54 -4.32 4.62
N ASP A 87 -20.57 -3.28 3.80
CA ASP A 87 -19.84 -2.04 4.06
C ASP A 87 -20.67 -1.09 4.94
N VAL A 88 -20.23 -0.91 6.18
CA VAL A 88 -20.95 -0.10 7.17
C VAL A 88 -20.90 1.41 6.88
N ARG A 89 -20.17 1.87 5.84
CA ARG A 89 -20.31 3.24 5.28
C ARG A 89 -21.71 3.48 4.71
N ASN A 90 -22.45 2.42 4.37
CA ASN A 90 -23.86 2.53 4.00
C ASN A 90 -24.73 3.12 5.13
N PHE A 91 -24.27 3.09 6.38
CA PHE A 91 -24.93 3.76 7.51
C PHE A 91 -24.55 5.24 7.69
N SER A 92 -23.72 5.82 6.83
CA SER A 92 -23.36 7.24 6.89
C SER A 92 -24.58 8.14 6.74
N LYS A 93 -24.51 9.38 7.26
CA LYS A 93 -25.64 10.33 7.22
C LYS A 93 -26.20 10.53 5.80
N LYS A 94 -25.32 10.61 4.80
CA LYS A 94 -25.70 10.77 3.39
C LYS A 94 -26.36 9.51 2.79
N ARG A 95 -25.99 8.32 3.26
CA ARG A 95 -26.41 7.02 2.67
C ARG A 95 -27.55 6.34 3.39
N LYS A 96 -27.74 6.61 4.69
CA LYS A 96 -28.77 5.97 5.50
C LYS A 96 -30.17 6.14 4.90
N LYS A 97 -30.44 7.27 4.24
CA LYS A 97 -31.71 7.55 3.55
C LYS A 97 -31.97 6.65 2.33
N LEU A 98 -30.93 6.03 1.77
CA LEU A 98 -31.01 5.19 0.57
C LEU A 98 -31.12 3.69 0.90
N ILE A 99 -30.94 3.28 2.15
CA ILE A 99 -30.83 1.86 2.54
C ILE A 99 -32.02 1.03 2.07
N ASN A 100 -33.25 1.49 2.29
CA ASN A 100 -34.45 0.74 1.88
C ASN A 100 -34.48 0.54 0.36
N LYS A 101 -34.04 1.55 -0.38
CA LYS A 101 -33.96 1.50 -1.83
C LYS A 101 -32.86 0.56 -2.32
N THR A 102 -31.70 0.62 -1.66
CA THR A 102 -30.59 -0.31 -1.86
C THR A 102 -31.03 -1.76 -1.61
N ILE A 103 -31.81 -2.03 -0.57
CA ILE A 103 -32.38 -3.37 -0.29
C ILE A 103 -33.33 -3.81 -1.41
N ASN A 104 -34.12 -2.89 -1.97
CA ASN A 104 -35.05 -3.21 -3.06
C ASN A 104 -34.33 -3.52 -4.38
N TYR A 105 -33.22 -2.82 -4.66
CA TYR A 105 -32.40 -3.05 -5.86
C TYR A 105 -31.41 -4.20 -5.73
N ALA A 106 -31.11 -4.62 -4.50
CA ALA A 106 -30.19 -5.70 -4.23
C ALA A 106 -30.68 -7.04 -4.77
N ASP A 107 -29.75 -7.74 -5.41
CA ASP A 107 -29.94 -9.11 -5.85
C ASP A 107 -30.39 -10.01 -4.69
N SER A 108 -31.26 -10.97 -4.99
CA SER A 108 -31.85 -11.88 -4.00
C SER A 108 -30.79 -12.62 -3.15
N SER A 109 -29.64 -12.93 -3.74
CA SER A 109 -28.53 -13.62 -3.08
C SER A 109 -27.87 -12.82 -1.96
N ILE A 110 -28.04 -11.48 -1.94
CA ILE A 110 -27.42 -10.58 -0.97
C ILE A 110 -28.42 -9.78 -0.14
N LYS A 111 -29.70 -9.77 -0.51
CA LYS A 111 -30.74 -8.94 0.13
C LYS A 111 -30.86 -9.18 1.64
N GLU A 112 -30.92 -10.45 2.05
CA GLU A 112 -31.04 -10.83 3.46
C GLU A 112 -29.82 -10.41 4.28
N SER A 113 -28.63 -10.40 3.67
CA SER A 113 -27.41 -9.95 4.34
C SER A 113 -27.46 -8.46 4.69
N ILE A 114 -27.99 -7.63 3.78
CA ILE A 114 -28.16 -6.19 3.98
C ILE A 114 -29.20 -5.95 5.08
N ILE A 115 -30.33 -6.68 5.03
CA ILE A 115 -31.39 -6.61 6.05
C ILE A 115 -30.83 -6.95 7.44
N ASN A 116 -30.05 -8.02 7.56
CA ASN A 116 -29.47 -8.43 8.83
C ASN A 116 -28.50 -7.38 9.39
N ALA A 117 -27.68 -6.75 8.55
CA ALA A 117 -26.82 -5.66 8.97
C ALA A 117 -27.63 -4.41 9.39
N THR A 118 -28.75 -4.11 8.73
CA THR A 118 -29.55 -2.91 9.00
C THR A 118 -30.46 -3.05 10.22
N LYS A 119 -30.73 -4.26 10.71
CA LYS A 119 -31.47 -4.51 11.96
C LYS A 119 -30.82 -3.84 13.17
N ASN A 120 -29.48 -3.85 13.26
CA ASN A 120 -28.74 -3.16 14.32
C ASN A 120 -27.50 -2.41 13.78
N PRO A 121 -27.69 -1.22 13.17
CA PRO A 121 -26.60 -0.49 12.51
C PRO A 121 -25.45 -0.12 13.45
N LYS A 122 -25.74 0.18 14.72
CA LYS A 122 -24.72 0.52 15.72
C LYS A 122 -23.85 -0.71 16.01
N PHE A 123 -24.47 -1.86 16.21
CA PHE A 123 -23.75 -3.12 16.43
C PHE A 123 -22.89 -3.49 15.22
N SER A 124 -23.45 -3.51 14.01
CA SER A 124 -22.69 -3.83 12.80
C SER A 124 -21.53 -2.88 12.56
N LYS A 125 -21.71 -1.57 12.80
CA LYS A 125 -20.63 -0.58 12.71
C LYS A 125 -19.53 -0.82 13.74
N ASN A 126 -19.89 -1.09 14.99
CA ASN A 126 -18.93 -1.37 16.05
C ASN A 126 -18.20 -2.70 15.81
N LEU A 127 -18.88 -3.71 15.28
CA LEU A 127 -18.28 -5.00 14.93
C LEU A 127 -17.26 -4.85 13.81
N ALA A 128 -17.60 -4.11 12.73
CA ALA A 128 -16.66 -3.81 11.65
C ALA A 128 -15.44 -3.02 12.12
N MET A 129 -15.67 -2.01 12.97
CA MET A 129 -14.58 -1.24 13.59
C MET A 129 -13.70 -2.13 14.47
N GLY A 130 -14.30 -2.96 15.33
CA GLY A 130 -13.59 -3.90 16.19
C GLY A 130 -12.76 -4.90 15.38
N LYS A 131 -13.33 -5.46 14.30
CA LYS A 131 -12.60 -6.34 13.37
C LYS A 131 -11.36 -5.67 12.82
N PHE A 132 -11.47 -4.41 12.38
CA PHE A 132 -10.34 -3.64 11.88
C PHE A 132 -9.28 -3.42 12.97
N VAL A 133 -9.65 -2.81 14.09
CA VAL A 133 -8.72 -2.50 15.20
C VAL A 133 -8.01 -3.75 15.71
N VAL A 134 -8.74 -4.83 15.99
CA VAL A 134 -8.17 -6.08 16.48
C VAL A 134 -7.24 -6.70 15.45
N SER A 135 -7.62 -6.74 14.16
CA SER A 135 -6.76 -7.30 13.11
C SER A 135 -5.45 -6.51 12.94
N THR A 136 -5.50 -5.19 13.02
CA THR A 136 -4.33 -4.32 12.95
C THR A 136 -3.44 -4.51 14.18
N ALA A 137 -4.02 -4.52 15.39
CA ALA A 137 -3.26 -4.73 16.63
C ALA A 137 -2.55 -6.09 16.65
N LEU A 138 -3.23 -7.18 16.26
CA LEU A 138 -2.62 -8.51 16.17
C LEU A 138 -1.48 -8.57 15.14
N THR A 139 -1.61 -7.81 14.04
CA THR A 139 -0.55 -7.71 13.03
C THR A 139 0.67 -6.97 13.57
N ILE A 140 0.47 -5.85 14.28
CA ILE A 140 1.54 -5.12 14.97
C ILE A 140 2.23 -6.01 16.01
N LEU A 141 1.47 -6.77 16.81
CA LEU A 141 2.03 -7.71 17.78
C LEU A 141 2.84 -8.83 17.11
N SER A 142 2.38 -9.32 15.96
CA SER A 142 3.13 -10.29 15.16
C SER A 142 4.46 -9.73 14.68
N TYR A 143 4.47 -8.46 14.28
CA TYR A 143 5.68 -7.76 13.89
C TYR A 143 6.65 -7.60 15.07
N ALA A 144 6.17 -7.14 16.22
CA ALA A 144 6.99 -7.07 17.45
C ALA A 144 7.57 -8.45 17.84
N GLY A 145 6.77 -9.51 17.67
CA GLY A 145 7.23 -10.90 17.84
C GLY A 145 8.36 -11.28 16.86
N LEU A 146 8.25 -10.91 15.59
CA LEU A 146 9.30 -11.10 14.58
C LEU A 146 10.57 -10.34 14.95
N THR A 147 10.47 -9.08 15.40
CA THR A 147 11.62 -8.27 15.82
C THR A 147 12.40 -8.97 16.94
N LYS A 148 11.70 -9.41 18.00
CA LYS A 148 12.32 -10.14 19.12
C LYS A 148 12.91 -11.48 18.68
N TYR A 149 12.19 -12.23 17.84
CA TYR A 149 12.69 -13.49 17.30
C TYR A 149 13.98 -13.29 16.48
N ARG A 150 14.00 -12.28 15.60
CA ARG A 150 15.19 -11.93 14.80
C ARG A 150 16.37 -11.59 15.71
N HIS A 151 16.19 -10.68 16.67
CA HIS A 151 17.27 -10.30 17.60
C HIS A 151 17.85 -11.50 18.34
N LEU A 152 17.00 -12.42 18.81
CA LEU A 152 17.42 -13.66 19.46
C LEU A 152 18.20 -14.57 18.52
N GLN A 153 17.76 -14.72 17.27
CA GLN A 153 18.46 -15.55 16.27
C GLN A 153 19.82 -14.94 15.92
N THR A 154 19.88 -13.63 15.66
CA THR A 154 21.12 -12.93 15.36
C THR A 154 22.10 -12.99 16.52
N LYS A 155 21.63 -12.82 17.76
CA LYS A 155 22.47 -12.97 18.96
C LYS A 155 23.07 -14.38 19.04
N LYS A 156 22.26 -15.44 18.86
CA LYS A 156 22.73 -16.83 18.89
C LYS A 156 23.76 -17.13 17.78
N ALA A 157 23.49 -16.64 16.57
CA ALA A 157 24.38 -16.83 15.43
C ALA A 157 25.71 -16.08 15.61
N ALA A 158 25.67 -14.80 16.02
CA ALA A 158 26.85 -14.00 16.34
C ALA A 158 27.72 -14.68 17.42
N GLN A 159 27.11 -15.12 18.52
CA GLN A 159 27.83 -15.80 19.60
C GLN A 159 28.54 -17.07 19.12
N LYS A 160 27.91 -17.83 18.21
CA LYS A 160 28.49 -19.03 17.63
C LYS A 160 29.66 -18.72 16.71
N GLU A 161 29.57 -17.65 15.92
CA GLU A 161 30.67 -17.20 15.05
C GLU A 161 31.85 -16.67 15.87
N ILE A 162 31.59 -15.78 16.84
CA ILE A 162 32.63 -15.23 17.74
C ILE A 162 33.37 -16.36 18.46
N LEU A 163 32.65 -17.36 19.00
CA LEU A 163 33.29 -18.48 19.69
C LEU A 163 34.16 -19.33 18.73
N LYS A 164 33.74 -19.51 17.47
CA LYS A 164 34.54 -20.21 16.46
C LYS A 164 35.78 -19.41 16.08
N GLU A 165 35.63 -18.10 15.84
CA GLU A 165 36.74 -17.19 15.51
C GLU A 165 37.79 -17.26 16.61
N MET A 166 37.40 -17.20 17.87
CA MET A 166 38.37 -17.33 18.96
C MET A 166 38.93 -18.73 19.16
N GLN A 167 38.19 -19.80 18.86
CA GLN A 167 38.75 -21.17 18.89
C GLN A 167 39.83 -21.36 17.82
N LEU A 168 39.74 -20.62 16.72
CA LEU A 168 40.75 -20.56 15.67
C LEU A 168 41.91 -19.65 16.09
N GLU A 169 41.65 -18.48 16.67
CA GLU A 169 42.69 -17.56 17.19
C GLU A 169 43.51 -18.19 18.33
N ASN A 170 42.87 -18.97 19.22
CA ASN A 170 43.56 -19.71 20.30
C ASN A 170 44.49 -20.84 19.81
N LYS A 171 44.46 -21.19 18.51
CA LYS A 171 45.46 -22.10 17.91
C LYS A 171 46.71 -21.40 17.41
N ASP A 172 46.66 -20.08 17.15
CA ASP A 172 47.70 -19.40 16.37
C ASP A 172 48.39 -18.19 17.02
N ASN A 173 48.02 -17.70 18.21
CA ASN A 173 48.96 -16.87 18.99
C ASN A 173 48.57 -16.64 20.45
N LYS A 174 49.57 -16.85 21.33
CA LYS A 174 49.67 -16.16 22.62
C LYS A 174 50.28 -14.80 22.34
N ASP A 175 49.57 -13.71 22.62
CA ASP A 175 50.12 -12.61 23.42
C ASP A 175 49.10 -11.52 23.73
N LYS A 176 49.26 -10.99 24.94
CA LYS A 176 48.37 -10.09 25.70
C LYS A 176 48.05 -8.78 24.98
N PHE A 177 46.83 -8.27 25.21
CA PHE A 177 46.56 -6.84 25.18
C PHE A 177 45.93 -6.32 26.48
N LEU A 178 46.48 -5.21 26.99
CA LEU A 178 45.99 -4.50 28.17
C LEU A 178 44.86 -3.54 27.76
N TYR A 179 43.71 -3.66 28.42
CA TYR A 179 42.57 -2.77 28.25
C TYR A 179 42.68 -1.53 29.15
N THR A 180 42.49 -0.34 28.56
CA THR A 180 42.21 0.91 29.28
C THR A 180 40.72 1.26 29.13
N LYS A 181 40.06 1.42 30.29
CA LYS A 181 38.63 1.74 30.44
C LYS A 181 38.30 3.13 29.89
N PRO A 182 37.34 3.30 28.95
CA PRO A 182 36.72 4.59 28.71
C PRO A 182 35.73 4.90 29.84
N ALA A 183 35.79 6.13 30.34
CA ALA A 183 34.90 6.66 31.35
C ALA A 183 33.44 6.71 30.85
N ASN A 184 32.54 6.39 31.76
CA ASN A 184 31.08 6.40 31.62
C ASN A 184 30.56 7.63 30.86
N LYS A 185 29.81 7.42 29.78
CA LYS A 185 28.84 8.42 29.30
C LYS A 185 27.51 8.21 30.03
N ALA A 186 27.31 9.01 31.07
CA ALA A 186 25.99 9.42 31.50
C ALA A 186 25.36 10.28 30.40
N ALA A 187 24.72 9.64 29.44
CA ALA A 187 23.72 10.26 28.58
C ALA A 187 22.65 9.18 28.42
N PHE A 188 21.40 9.48 28.76
CA PHE A 188 20.23 8.58 28.79
C PHE A 188 19.77 7.97 30.13
N ASN A 189 20.00 8.65 31.26
CA ASN A 189 19.16 8.42 32.46
C ASN A 189 17.74 9.03 32.35
N GLY A 190 17.36 9.58 31.18
CA GLY A 190 16.07 10.23 30.95
C GLY A 190 15.03 9.39 30.20
N LEU A 191 15.35 8.16 29.78
CA LEU A 191 14.43 7.27 29.07
C LEU A 191 14.07 6.06 29.94
N HIS A 192 13.62 6.35 31.16
CA HIS A 192 12.81 5.38 31.90
C HIS A 192 11.42 5.31 31.24
N GLN A 193 11.00 4.09 30.92
CA GLN A 193 9.70 3.76 30.37
C GLN A 193 8.56 4.46 31.13
N ASN A 194 7.99 5.50 30.53
CA ASN A 194 6.71 6.02 30.97
C ASN A 194 5.63 5.06 30.46
N LYS A 195 4.98 4.34 31.38
CA LYS A 195 3.87 3.41 31.13
C LYS A 195 2.58 4.07 30.60
N ASN A 196 2.62 5.33 30.19
CA ASN A 196 1.49 6.10 29.67
C ASN A 196 1.89 6.82 28.38
N GLN A 197 2.34 6.07 27.36
CA GLN A 197 2.51 6.65 26.03
C GLN A 197 1.27 6.34 25.21
N ASP A 198 0.38 7.33 25.15
CA ASP A 198 -0.71 7.35 24.18
C ASP A 198 -0.12 7.07 22.80
N GLN A 199 -0.68 6.06 22.13
CA GLN A 199 -0.38 5.78 20.73
C GLN A 199 -0.51 7.06 19.92
N PRO A 200 0.40 7.36 18.97
CA PRO A 200 0.35 8.61 18.22
C PRO A 200 -1.05 8.77 17.58
N ALA A 201 -1.76 9.81 18.02
CA ALA A 201 -3.12 10.08 17.58
C ALA A 201 -3.08 10.58 16.13
N PHE A 202 -3.34 9.67 15.19
CA PHE A 202 -3.68 10.02 13.82
C PHE A 202 -4.98 10.84 13.84
N THR A 203 -4.90 12.11 13.46
CA THR A 203 -5.99 13.10 13.49
C THR A 203 -7.08 12.89 12.42
N GLY A 204 -7.01 11.80 11.66
CA GLY A 204 -8.06 11.38 10.72
C GLY A 204 -9.09 10.46 11.40
N GLY A 205 -10.37 10.59 11.07
CA GLY A 205 -11.38 9.68 11.61
C GLY A 205 -11.04 8.22 11.25
N ILE A 206 -10.96 7.33 12.25
CA ILE A 206 -10.56 5.91 12.13
C ILE A 206 -11.23 5.18 10.95
N SER A 207 -12.45 5.60 10.58
CA SER A 207 -13.16 5.10 9.39
C SER A 207 -12.36 5.25 8.08
N GLU A 208 -11.63 6.34 7.88
CA GLU A 208 -10.88 6.59 6.64
C GLU A 208 -9.75 5.57 6.43
N PHE A 209 -9.11 5.16 7.52
CA PHE A 209 -8.07 4.13 7.53
C PHE A 209 -8.63 2.71 7.39
N MET A 210 -9.82 2.47 7.93
CA MET A 210 -10.46 1.15 7.86
C MET A 210 -10.79 0.72 6.43
N TYR A 211 -11.25 1.65 5.59
CA TYR A 211 -11.77 1.33 4.25
C TYR A 211 -10.81 1.61 3.11
N ASN A 212 -9.74 2.35 3.34
CA ASN A 212 -8.69 2.54 2.34
C ASN A 212 -7.52 1.59 2.65
N PRO A 213 -7.25 0.58 1.79
CA PRO A 213 -6.23 -0.42 2.09
C PRO A 213 -4.82 0.17 2.18
N VAL A 214 -4.52 1.25 1.45
CA VAL A 214 -3.23 1.94 1.52
C VAL A 214 -3.07 2.68 2.83
N LYS A 215 -4.12 3.40 3.28
CA LYS A 215 -4.10 4.06 4.59
C LYS A 215 -4.07 3.05 5.74
N ASN A 216 -4.75 1.92 5.58
CA ASN A 216 -4.69 0.83 6.55
C ASN A 216 -3.23 0.38 6.78
N LEU A 217 -2.48 0.15 5.70
CA LEU A 217 -1.06 -0.19 5.78
C LEU A 217 -0.19 0.96 6.29
N MET A 218 -0.56 2.21 6.05
CA MET A 218 0.12 3.37 6.63
C MET A 218 0.13 3.37 8.18
N ILE A 219 -0.93 2.85 8.84
CA ILE A 219 -0.94 2.67 10.31
C ILE A 219 0.06 1.58 10.73
N LEU A 220 0.06 0.48 9.99
CA LEU A 220 0.97 -0.62 10.26
C LEU A 220 2.42 -0.17 10.08
N ASP A 221 2.71 0.57 9.02
CA ASP A 221 4.04 1.12 8.75
C ASP A 221 4.45 2.15 9.80
N GLY A 222 3.51 2.96 10.32
CA GLY A 222 3.79 3.85 11.46
C GLY A 222 4.26 3.09 12.68
N SER A 223 3.63 1.94 12.94
CA SER A 223 3.99 1.07 14.06
C SER A 223 5.33 0.35 13.82
N ILE A 224 5.56 -0.13 12.59
CA ILE A 224 6.82 -0.76 12.18
C ILE A 224 7.99 0.22 12.29
N THR A 225 7.83 1.44 11.75
CA THR A 225 8.85 2.50 11.84
C THR A 225 9.16 2.82 13.30
N ALA A 226 8.14 3.01 14.15
CA ALA A 226 8.34 3.31 15.56
C ALA A 226 9.09 2.19 16.30
N GLU A 227 8.67 0.95 16.11
CA GLU A 227 9.31 -0.23 16.70
C GLU A 227 10.76 -0.38 16.22
N ARG A 228 11.04 -0.22 14.91
CA ARG A 228 12.42 -0.28 14.38
C ARG A 228 13.35 0.76 14.99
N LEU A 229 12.86 1.99 15.12
CA LEU A 229 13.65 3.07 15.74
C LEU A 229 13.86 2.82 17.24
N ALA A 230 12.83 2.33 17.95
CA ALA A 230 12.91 2.06 19.39
C ALA A 230 13.78 0.84 19.73
N GLU A 231 13.67 -0.23 18.93
CA GLU A 231 14.38 -1.50 19.09
C GLU A 231 15.72 -1.53 18.33
N SER A 232 16.21 -0.37 17.90
CA SER A 232 17.55 -0.24 17.31
C SER A 232 18.61 -0.59 18.36
N ARG A 233 19.49 -1.55 18.04
CA ARG A 233 20.48 -2.06 19.01
C ARG A 233 21.62 -1.08 19.26
N ASN A 234 21.96 -0.27 18.25
CA ASN A 234 23.01 0.72 18.32
C ASN A 234 22.74 1.89 17.36
N LYS A 235 23.64 2.87 17.35
CA LYS A 235 23.52 4.08 16.51
C LYS A 235 23.60 3.78 15.01
N GLN A 236 24.37 2.76 14.61
CA GLN A 236 24.47 2.33 13.21
C GLN A 236 23.11 1.87 12.71
N GLU A 237 22.46 0.97 13.48
CA GLU A 237 21.11 0.51 13.15
C GLU A 237 20.09 1.63 13.15
N LEU A 238 20.11 2.50 14.17
CA LEU A 238 19.18 3.62 14.27
C LEU A 238 19.25 4.54 13.06
N ALA A 239 20.47 4.93 12.65
CA ALA A 239 20.68 5.76 11.47
C ALA A 239 20.21 5.04 10.20
N GLY A 240 20.51 3.75 10.08
CA GLY A 240 20.05 2.92 8.96
C GLY A 240 18.53 2.87 8.86
N TYR A 241 17.83 2.63 9.97
CA TYR A 241 16.37 2.66 10.00
C TYR A 241 15.81 4.07 9.74
N ALA A 242 16.43 5.14 10.23
CA ALA A 242 15.96 6.49 9.95
C ALA A 242 15.96 6.80 8.44
N ILE A 243 17.03 6.43 7.73
CA ILE A 243 17.14 6.62 6.27
C ILE A 243 16.13 5.74 5.54
N LYS A 244 16.09 4.46 5.91
CA LYS A 244 15.18 3.48 5.32
C LYS A 244 13.73 3.93 5.46
N GLU A 245 13.27 4.13 6.70
CA GLU A 245 11.89 4.43 6.99
C GLU A 245 11.54 5.81 6.42
N GLY A 246 12.40 6.82 6.57
CA GLY A 246 12.19 8.13 5.95
C GLY A 246 12.01 8.06 4.42
N SER A 247 12.85 7.27 3.74
CA SER A 247 12.75 7.06 2.29
C SER A 247 11.50 6.26 1.92
N PHE A 248 11.19 5.21 2.69
CA PHE A 248 9.98 4.41 2.54
C PHE A 248 8.74 5.31 2.60
N TRP A 249 8.59 6.11 3.65
CA TRP A 249 7.48 7.06 3.81
C TRP A 249 7.38 8.05 2.63
N ALA A 250 8.51 8.66 2.26
CA ALA A 250 8.57 9.62 1.16
C ALA A 250 8.07 9.01 -0.16
N PHE A 251 8.55 7.82 -0.54
CA PHE A 251 8.28 7.27 -1.87
C PHE A 251 7.11 6.31 -1.94
N MET A 252 6.71 5.69 -0.83
CA MET A 252 5.51 4.86 -0.76
C MET A 252 4.24 5.68 -0.65
N TYR A 253 4.22 6.66 0.25
CA TYR A 253 3.00 7.38 0.61
C TYR A 253 2.90 8.77 0.00
N PHE A 254 4.00 9.53 -0.03
CA PHE A 254 3.93 10.95 -0.34
C PHE A 254 4.25 11.30 -1.80
N ALA A 255 5.20 10.63 -2.44
CA ALA A 255 5.67 11.00 -3.78
C ALA A 255 4.78 10.49 -4.93
N SER A 256 4.08 9.36 -4.76
CA SER A 256 3.40 8.70 -5.87
C SER A 256 2.26 9.54 -6.49
N LYS A 257 1.48 10.26 -5.67
CA LYS A 257 0.41 11.16 -6.16
C LYS A 257 0.96 12.43 -6.85
N PRO A 258 1.93 13.16 -6.27
CA PRO A 258 2.61 14.26 -6.96
C PRO A 258 3.22 13.85 -8.30
N ILE A 259 3.93 12.71 -8.36
CA ILE A 259 4.52 12.19 -9.60
C ILE A 259 3.41 11.88 -10.61
N GLN A 260 2.34 11.20 -10.19
CA GLN A 260 1.18 10.94 -11.05
C GLN A 260 0.60 12.23 -11.63
N LYS A 261 0.30 13.22 -10.79
CA LYS A 261 -0.25 14.51 -11.23
C LYS A 261 0.69 15.27 -12.16
N PHE A 262 1.99 15.23 -11.89
CA PHE A 262 2.99 15.84 -12.77
C PHE A 262 2.96 15.19 -14.17
N LEU A 263 2.91 13.87 -14.24
CA LEU A 263 2.86 13.12 -15.51
C LEU A 263 1.52 13.34 -16.24
N GLU A 264 0.40 13.38 -15.53
CA GLU A 264 -0.92 13.75 -16.06
C GLU A 264 -0.92 15.16 -16.64
N ASN A 265 -0.44 16.15 -15.88
CA ASN A 265 -0.33 17.54 -16.33
C ASN A 265 0.59 17.69 -17.54
N ARG A 266 1.71 16.94 -17.57
CA ARG A 266 2.63 16.93 -18.72
C ARG A 266 1.95 16.39 -19.98
N ALA A 267 1.16 15.31 -19.85
CA ALA A 267 0.42 14.74 -20.97
C ALA A 267 -0.66 15.70 -21.49
N GLU A 268 -1.31 16.43 -20.58
CA GLU A 268 -2.38 17.38 -20.91
C GLU A 268 -1.89 18.69 -21.52
N LYS A 269 -0.72 19.18 -21.11
CA LYS A 269 -0.08 20.39 -21.61
C LYS A 269 0.74 20.16 -22.88
N ASN A 270 0.84 18.93 -23.35
CA ASN A 270 1.52 18.63 -24.61
C ASN A 270 0.77 19.31 -25.76
N THR A 271 1.41 20.28 -26.41
CA THR A 271 0.82 21.07 -27.50
C THR A 271 0.76 20.30 -28.82
N GLN A 272 1.67 19.32 -29.02
CA GLN A 272 1.67 18.49 -30.23
C GLN A 272 0.66 17.36 -30.12
N LYS A 273 0.64 16.64 -28.98
CA LYS A 273 -0.20 15.45 -28.76
C LYS A 273 -0.98 15.58 -27.44
N PRO A 274 -1.93 16.51 -27.34
CA PRO A 274 -2.69 16.72 -26.12
C PRO A 274 -3.56 15.50 -25.81
N VAL A 275 -3.43 14.95 -24.60
CA VAL A 275 -4.24 13.80 -24.14
C VAL A 275 -4.60 13.94 -22.66
N ALA A 276 -5.67 13.29 -22.22
CA ALA A 276 -5.99 13.08 -20.80
C ALA A 276 -5.77 11.61 -20.45
N ILE A 277 -5.18 11.31 -19.28
CA ILE A 277 -4.80 9.95 -18.86
C ILE A 277 -5.21 9.63 -17.41
N ASP A 278 -6.17 10.37 -16.88
CA ASP A 278 -6.69 10.29 -15.50
C ASP A 278 -7.78 9.22 -15.31
N LEU A 279 -8.24 8.58 -16.39
CA LEU A 279 -9.09 7.39 -16.37
C LEU A 279 -8.34 6.12 -15.97
N ASP A 280 -9.06 5.10 -15.52
CA ASP A 280 -8.52 3.76 -15.29
C ASP A 280 -7.93 3.20 -16.60
N ALA A 281 -6.80 2.49 -16.50
CA ALA A 281 -6.14 1.92 -17.68
C ALA A 281 -7.02 0.88 -18.39
N ARG A 282 -7.88 0.14 -17.67
CA ARG A 282 -8.86 -0.79 -18.26
C ARG A 282 -9.84 -0.04 -19.18
N VAL A 283 -10.36 1.09 -18.71
CA VAL A 283 -11.24 1.96 -19.50
C VAL A 283 -10.51 2.47 -20.75
N ILE A 284 -9.32 3.04 -20.58
CA ILE A 284 -8.50 3.57 -21.69
C ILE A 284 -8.18 2.49 -22.73
N GLU A 285 -7.94 1.25 -22.29
CA GLU A 285 -7.57 0.15 -23.18
C GLU A 285 -8.77 -0.56 -23.81
N SER A 286 -9.98 -0.37 -23.29
CA SER A 286 -11.20 -1.05 -23.74
C SER A 286 -11.58 -0.73 -25.19
N GLU A 287 -12.18 -1.70 -25.87
CA GLU A 287 -12.79 -1.50 -27.18
C GLU A 287 -14.07 -0.67 -27.08
N ASP A 288 -14.80 -0.80 -25.98
CA ASP A 288 -16.03 -0.06 -25.72
C ASP A 288 -15.78 1.45 -25.70
N LEU A 289 -14.64 1.91 -25.19
CA LEU A 289 -14.26 3.33 -25.29
C LEU A 289 -14.13 3.78 -26.74
N ALA A 290 -13.46 2.98 -27.59
CA ALA A 290 -13.29 3.32 -29.00
C ALA A 290 -14.63 3.35 -29.76
N LYS A 291 -15.53 2.40 -29.46
CA LYS A 291 -16.91 2.40 -30.01
C LYS A 291 -17.68 3.63 -29.54
N ALA A 292 -17.59 3.96 -28.25
CA ALA A 292 -18.30 5.09 -27.65
C ALA A 292 -17.85 6.46 -28.19
N PHE A 293 -16.58 6.57 -28.62
CA PHE A 293 -16.09 7.74 -29.35
C PHE A 293 -16.72 7.87 -30.74
N LYS A 294 -16.95 6.75 -31.43
CA LYS A 294 -17.48 6.72 -32.80
C LYS A 294 -18.99 6.93 -32.86
N ASP A 295 -19.72 6.35 -31.91
CA ASP A 295 -21.19 6.40 -31.88
C ASP A 295 -21.76 7.58 -31.06
N GLY A 296 -20.89 8.38 -30.42
CA GLY A 296 -21.27 9.54 -29.61
C GLY A 296 -21.85 9.21 -28.23
N SER A 297 -21.94 7.93 -27.85
CA SER A 297 -22.47 7.51 -26.56
C SER A 297 -21.62 8.01 -25.39
N LEU A 298 -20.32 8.21 -25.58
CA LEU A 298 -19.42 8.76 -24.57
C LEU A 298 -19.90 10.12 -24.05
N VAL A 299 -20.12 11.08 -24.96
CA VAL A 299 -20.52 12.45 -24.61
C VAL A 299 -21.94 12.45 -24.03
N LYS A 300 -22.87 11.76 -24.71
CA LYS A 300 -24.27 11.66 -24.30
C LYS A 300 -24.43 11.08 -22.89
N SER A 301 -23.74 9.98 -22.60
CA SER A 301 -23.77 9.32 -21.29
C SER A 301 -23.10 10.18 -20.22
N SER A 302 -21.94 10.78 -20.52
CA SER A 302 -21.23 11.66 -19.58
C SER A 302 -22.09 12.86 -19.18
N GLU A 303 -22.75 13.52 -20.13
CA GLU A 303 -23.62 14.67 -19.84
C GLU A 303 -24.85 14.30 -19.00
N LYS A 304 -25.46 13.13 -19.26
CA LYS A 304 -26.58 12.64 -18.45
C LYS A 304 -26.16 12.45 -17.00
N VAL A 305 -25.03 11.77 -16.75
CA VAL A 305 -24.54 11.51 -15.39
C VAL A 305 -24.14 12.80 -14.67
N LEU A 306 -23.53 13.76 -15.38
CA LEU A 306 -23.14 15.06 -14.80
C LEU A 306 -24.34 15.93 -14.43
N LYS A 307 -25.52 15.71 -15.01
CA LYS A 307 -26.77 16.39 -14.65
C LYS A 307 -27.45 15.80 -13.41
N LEU A 308 -27.02 14.63 -12.94
CA LEU A 308 -27.56 14.02 -11.72
C LEU A 308 -27.09 14.84 -10.50
N ASN A 309 -28.02 15.36 -9.72
CA ASN A 309 -27.73 16.29 -8.61
C ASN A 309 -27.92 15.67 -7.23
N SER A 310 -28.25 14.39 -7.13
CA SER A 310 -28.49 13.72 -5.84
C SER A 310 -28.03 12.26 -5.86
N TYR A 311 -27.63 11.75 -4.70
CA TYR A 311 -27.26 10.34 -4.57
C TYR A 311 -28.44 9.39 -4.83
N ASN A 312 -29.67 9.84 -4.57
CA ASN A 312 -30.86 9.06 -4.90
C ASN A 312 -31.03 8.90 -6.41
N SER A 313 -30.91 9.98 -7.18
CA SER A 313 -31.01 9.92 -8.64
C SER A 313 -29.83 9.19 -9.28
N MET A 314 -28.64 9.25 -8.67
CA MET A 314 -27.49 8.42 -9.11
C MET A 314 -27.71 6.94 -8.85
N LEU A 315 -28.24 6.56 -7.68
CA LEU A 315 -28.61 5.18 -7.40
C LEU A 315 -29.63 4.65 -8.42
N ASP A 316 -30.66 5.43 -8.72
CA ASP A 316 -31.66 5.11 -9.75
C ASP A 316 -31.04 4.94 -11.12
N TYR A 317 -30.17 5.87 -11.49
CA TYR A 317 -29.53 5.83 -12.79
C TYR A 317 -28.69 4.57 -12.96
N ILE A 318 -27.86 4.24 -11.96
CA ILE A 318 -27.00 3.05 -11.97
C ILE A 318 -27.85 1.78 -12.11
N HIS A 319 -28.91 1.66 -11.32
CA HIS A 319 -29.76 0.46 -11.33
C HIS A 319 -30.54 0.29 -12.64
N ASN A 320 -31.16 1.37 -13.11
CA ASN A 320 -32.07 1.31 -14.26
C ASN A 320 -31.33 1.37 -15.61
N ASN A 321 -30.04 1.74 -15.62
CA ASN A 321 -29.24 1.87 -16.83
C ASN A 321 -27.93 1.08 -16.70
N PRO A 322 -27.96 -0.25 -16.44
CA PRO A 322 -26.76 -1.04 -16.24
C PRO A 322 -25.86 -1.06 -17.48
N ASP A 323 -26.46 -0.85 -18.66
CA ASP A 323 -25.78 -0.81 -19.94
C ASP A 323 -25.26 0.58 -20.37
N ASP A 324 -25.54 1.63 -19.59
CA ASP A 324 -25.04 2.96 -19.87
C ASP A 324 -23.50 2.99 -19.87
N PHE A 325 -22.92 3.75 -20.80
CA PHE A 325 -21.47 3.74 -21.00
C PHE A 325 -20.68 4.16 -19.75
N VAL A 326 -21.07 5.25 -19.08
CA VAL A 326 -20.40 5.68 -17.84
C VAL A 326 -20.57 4.64 -16.74
N VAL A 327 -21.75 4.01 -16.62
CA VAL A 327 -21.98 2.90 -15.66
C VAL A 327 -21.03 1.74 -15.93
N LYS A 328 -20.90 1.29 -17.19
CA LYS A 328 -19.92 0.26 -17.59
C LYS A 328 -18.49 0.66 -17.26
N MET A 329 -18.09 1.89 -17.54
CA MET A 329 -16.73 2.37 -17.24
C MET A 329 -16.46 2.45 -15.73
N ALA A 330 -17.46 2.80 -14.94
CA ALA A 330 -17.35 2.84 -13.48
C ALA A 330 -17.30 1.44 -12.86
N LYS A 331 -18.08 0.47 -13.38
CA LYS A 331 -17.96 -0.96 -13.04
C LYS A 331 -16.57 -1.49 -13.40
N MET A 332 -16.09 -1.19 -14.61
CA MET A 332 -14.76 -1.58 -15.06
C MET A 332 -13.63 -0.98 -14.22
N SER A 333 -13.85 0.19 -13.61
CA SER A 333 -12.88 0.87 -12.74
C SER A 333 -12.97 0.45 -11.25
N ASP A 334 -13.79 -0.54 -10.92
CA ASP A 334 -14.12 -0.97 -9.56
C ASP A 334 -14.76 0.15 -8.68
N ILE A 335 -15.26 1.24 -9.27
CA ILE A 335 -15.96 2.34 -8.56
C ILE A 335 -17.39 1.93 -8.23
N ILE A 336 -18.03 1.24 -9.19
CA ILE A 336 -19.28 0.52 -8.94
C ILE A 336 -18.90 -0.94 -8.69
N PRO A 337 -19.13 -1.47 -7.48
CA PRO A 337 -18.81 -2.84 -7.13
C PRO A 337 -19.78 -3.80 -7.83
N THR A 338 -19.28 -4.95 -8.30
CA THR A 338 -20.08 -5.95 -9.03
C THR A 338 -20.03 -7.33 -8.40
N LEU A 339 -21.13 -8.06 -8.52
CA LEU A 339 -21.32 -9.44 -8.13
C LEU A 339 -20.84 -10.36 -9.25
N LYS A 340 -19.93 -11.29 -8.92
CA LYS A 340 -19.43 -12.28 -9.90
C LYS A 340 -20.50 -13.27 -10.40
N LYS A 341 -21.59 -13.42 -9.65
CA LYS A 341 -22.70 -14.36 -9.92
C LYS A 341 -24.02 -13.68 -9.58
N ALA A 342 -24.34 -12.61 -10.28
CA ALA A 342 -25.65 -11.97 -10.17
C ALA A 342 -26.73 -12.87 -10.79
N THR A 343 -27.92 -12.83 -10.22
CA THR A 343 -29.13 -13.49 -10.74
C THR A 343 -30.01 -12.54 -11.55
N GLN A 344 -29.79 -11.23 -11.39
CA GLN A 344 -30.46 -10.17 -12.14
C GLN A 344 -29.53 -9.50 -13.18
N ALA A 345 -30.11 -8.76 -14.13
CA ALA A 345 -29.37 -8.06 -15.18
C ALA A 345 -28.41 -6.98 -14.64
N ASP A 346 -28.80 -6.31 -13.55
CA ASP A 346 -27.93 -5.39 -12.83
C ASP A 346 -27.06 -6.14 -11.82
N ASP A 347 -25.80 -6.34 -12.17
CA ASP A 347 -24.82 -7.08 -11.38
C ASP A 347 -24.17 -6.29 -10.23
N VAL A 348 -24.76 -5.19 -9.76
CA VAL A 348 -24.16 -4.35 -8.71
C VAL A 348 -24.19 -5.02 -7.33
N ASP A 349 -23.05 -5.02 -6.62
CA ASP A 349 -22.98 -5.47 -5.21
C ASP A 349 -23.36 -4.34 -4.25
N TYR A 350 -24.67 -4.22 -4.03
CA TYR A 350 -25.25 -3.20 -3.16
C TYR A 350 -24.91 -3.32 -1.66
N ARG A 351 -24.25 -4.41 -1.22
CA ARG A 351 -23.69 -4.49 0.13
C ARG A 351 -22.47 -3.59 0.29
N GLN A 352 -21.74 -3.38 -0.80
CA GLN A 352 -20.53 -2.57 -0.82
C GLN A 352 -20.87 -1.07 -0.94
N PHE A 353 -19.91 -0.23 -0.56
CA PHE A 353 -20.07 1.22 -0.68
C PHE A 353 -19.84 1.66 -2.12
N ILE A 354 -20.81 2.39 -2.67
CA ILE A 354 -20.70 3.04 -3.99
C ILE A 354 -20.30 4.50 -3.77
N ASP A 355 -19.13 4.93 -4.21
CA ASP A 355 -18.78 6.34 -4.13
C ASP A 355 -19.42 7.12 -5.29
N TYR A 356 -20.51 7.82 -5.00
CA TYR A 356 -21.26 8.58 -6.01
C TYR A 356 -20.48 9.78 -6.55
N ASP A 357 -19.59 10.36 -5.75
CA ASP A 357 -18.75 11.48 -6.17
C ASP A 357 -17.68 10.95 -7.14
N GLU A 358 -17.09 9.77 -6.86
CA GLU A 358 -16.18 9.11 -7.81
C GLU A 358 -16.89 8.65 -9.08
N PHE A 359 -18.15 8.17 -8.99
CA PHE A 359 -18.97 7.82 -10.16
C PHE A 359 -19.16 9.03 -11.09
N GLN A 360 -19.53 10.20 -10.55
CA GLN A 360 -19.57 11.44 -11.36
C GLN A 360 -18.17 11.86 -11.84
N GLY A 361 -17.13 11.57 -11.06
CA GLY A 361 -15.74 11.75 -11.46
C GLY A 361 -15.39 10.99 -12.73
N VAL A 362 -15.92 9.77 -12.94
CA VAL A 362 -15.75 9.02 -14.20
C VAL A 362 -16.33 9.79 -15.38
N ALA A 363 -17.57 10.28 -15.26
CA ALA A 363 -18.21 11.08 -16.31
C ALA A 363 -17.41 12.37 -16.61
N SER A 364 -16.89 13.03 -15.58
CA SER A 364 -16.06 14.23 -15.74
C SER A 364 -14.78 13.95 -16.52
N LYS A 365 -14.09 12.85 -16.19
CA LYS A 365 -12.86 12.42 -16.86
C LYS A 365 -13.10 11.98 -18.31
N LEU A 366 -14.21 11.29 -18.58
CA LEU A 366 -14.61 10.93 -19.94
C LEU A 366 -14.90 12.18 -20.79
N LYS A 367 -15.66 13.14 -20.25
CA LYS A 367 -15.91 14.43 -20.92
C LYS A 367 -14.61 15.17 -21.22
N LYS A 368 -13.68 15.23 -20.27
CA LYS A 368 -12.35 15.83 -20.45
C LYS A 368 -11.54 15.12 -21.54
N LEU A 369 -11.58 13.79 -21.60
CA LEU A 369 -10.93 13.03 -22.67
C LEU A 369 -11.52 13.37 -24.04
N SER A 370 -12.84 13.49 -24.14
CA SER A 370 -13.51 13.93 -25.38
C SER A 370 -13.08 15.33 -25.80
N GLN A 371 -12.97 16.28 -24.87
CA GLN A 371 -12.48 17.62 -25.16
C GLN A 371 -11.02 17.62 -25.64
N LYS A 372 -10.17 16.75 -25.07
CA LYS A 372 -8.79 16.60 -25.55
C LYS A 372 -8.71 16.03 -26.96
N PHE A 373 -9.66 15.20 -27.38
CA PHE A 373 -9.73 14.76 -28.77
C PHE A 373 -10.02 15.94 -29.72
N GLU A 374 -10.91 16.86 -29.36
CA GLU A 374 -11.14 18.09 -30.14
C GLU A 374 -9.85 18.93 -30.24
N ASN A 375 -9.14 19.11 -29.14
CA ASN A 375 -7.84 19.80 -29.14
C ASN A 375 -6.80 19.09 -30.00
N PHE A 376 -6.79 17.75 -29.99
CA PHE A 376 -5.88 16.95 -30.82
C PHE A 376 -6.14 17.16 -32.32
N LYS A 377 -7.42 17.24 -32.73
CA LYS A 377 -7.80 17.56 -34.13
C LYS A 377 -7.35 18.96 -34.54
N ALA A 378 -7.27 19.90 -33.60
CA ALA A 378 -6.82 21.27 -33.87
C ALA A 378 -5.29 21.41 -34.03
N THR A 379 -4.50 20.36 -33.81
CA THR A 379 -3.04 20.39 -33.98
C THR A 379 -2.61 20.20 -35.45
N ASP A 380 -1.32 20.42 -35.73
CA ASP A 380 -0.71 20.21 -37.06
C ASP A 380 -0.35 18.74 -37.37
N ILE A 381 -0.82 17.79 -36.56
CA ILE A 381 -0.57 16.37 -36.80
C ILE A 381 -1.32 15.89 -38.04
N LYS A 382 -0.62 15.10 -38.87
CA LYS A 382 -1.16 14.53 -40.12
C LYS A 382 -2.34 13.59 -39.88
N ASP A 383 -2.20 12.64 -38.96
CA ASP A 383 -3.24 11.66 -38.62
C ASP A 383 -4.09 12.15 -37.43
N LYS A 384 -5.29 12.62 -37.75
CA LYS A 384 -6.28 13.16 -36.79
C LYS A 384 -7.37 12.16 -36.43
N SER A 385 -7.17 10.88 -36.76
CA SER A 385 -8.14 9.81 -36.48
C SER A 385 -8.32 9.57 -34.98
N ILE A 386 -9.48 9.02 -34.62
CA ILE A 386 -9.77 8.56 -33.25
C ILE A 386 -8.76 7.47 -32.86
N GLU A 387 -8.40 6.59 -33.78
CA GLU A 387 -7.44 5.50 -33.58
C GLU A 387 -6.05 6.05 -33.20
N ALA A 388 -5.55 7.06 -33.92
CA ALA A 388 -4.28 7.70 -33.61
C ALA A 388 -4.32 8.39 -32.24
N PHE A 389 -5.40 9.10 -31.94
CA PHE A 389 -5.61 9.73 -30.64
C PHE A 389 -5.60 8.70 -29.50
N LEU A 390 -6.44 7.67 -29.57
CA LEU A 390 -6.53 6.63 -28.54
C LEU A 390 -5.23 5.85 -28.38
N LYS A 391 -4.49 5.61 -29.48
CA LYS A 391 -3.14 5.02 -29.40
C LYS A 391 -2.18 5.89 -28.60
N ASN A 392 -2.22 7.21 -28.79
CA ASN A 392 -1.43 8.15 -28.00
C ASN A 392 -1.85 8.17 -26.53
N VAL A 393 -3.16 8.16 -26.24
CA VAL A 393 -3.70 8.08 -24.86
C VAL A 393 -3.20 6.81 -24.15
N LYS A 394 -3.34 5.64 -24.80
CA LYS A 394 -2.84 4.35 -24.27
C LYS A 394 -1.35 4.41 -23.98
N LYS A 395 -0.53 4.89 -24.93
CA LYS A 395 0.92 5.02 -24.74
C LYS A 395 1.25 5.94 -23.57
N ALA A 396 0.66 7.13 -23.51
CA ALA A 396 0.91 8.09 -22.45
C ALA A 396 0.50 7.55 -21.07
N LYS A 397 -0.65 6.87 -20.97
CA LYS A 397 -1.10 6.24 -19.72
C LYS A 397 -0.11 5.18 -19.23
N ARG A 398 0.29 4.25 -20.12
CA ARG A 398 1.25 3.19 -19.80
C ARG A 398 2.59 3.77 -19.35
N SER A 399 3.12 4.74 -20.10
CA SER A 399 4.37 5.43 -19.73
C SER A 399 4.26 6.14 -18.40
N SER A 400 3.13 6.81 -18.11
CA SER A 400 2.92 7.48 -16.83
C SER A 400 2.96 6.50 -15.64
N ILE A 401 2.28 5.34 -15.77
CA ILE A 401 2.29 4.31 -14.73
C ILE A 401 3.69 3.74 -14.51
N ILE A 402 4.39 3.39 -15.59
CA ILE A 402 5.76 2.83 -15.52
C ILE A 402 6.72 3.85 -14.90
N LEU A 403 6.67 5.12 -15.32
CA LEU A 403 7.55 6.16 -14.79
C LEU A 403 7.28 6.43 -13.31
N ASN A 404 6.02 6.44 -12.88
CA ASN A 404 5.66 6.65 -11.48
C ASN A 404 6.21 5.52 -10.60
N ILE A 405 5.91 4.27 -10.96
CA ILE A 405 6.40 3.11 -10.19
C ILE A 405 7.91 3.00 -10.28
N GLY A 406 8.49 3.17 -11.47
CA GLY A 406 9.92 3.10 -11.71
C GLY A 406 10.70 4.15 -10.92
N ALA A 407 10.18 5.38 -10.79
CA ALA A 407 10.79 6.40 -9.94
C ALA A 407 10.81 5.99 -8.46
N CYS A 408 9.69 5.45 -7.95
CA CYS A 408 9.64 4.95 -6.57
C CYS A 408 10.57 3.73 -6.36
N ILE A 409 10.60 2.78 -7.29
CA ILE A 409 11.48 1.60 -7.25
C ILE A 409 12.94 2.03 -7.28
N GLY A 410 13.33 2.95 -8.17
CA GLY A 410 14.70 3.46 -8.23
C GLY A 410 15.11 4.18 -6.95
N ALA A 411 14.21 4.97 -6.37
CA ALA A 411 14.47 5.63 -5.10
C ALA A 411 14.64 4.64 -3.93
N LEU A 412 13.72 3.67 -3.81
CA LEU A 412 13.70 2.74 -2.67
C LEU A 412 14.71 1.59 -2.81
N GLY A 413 14.82 1.00 -3.99
CA GLY A 413 15.67 -0.17 -4.22
C GLY A 413 17.11 0.16 -4.59
N VAL A 414 17.42 1.40 -4.98
CA VAL A 414 18.78 1.80 -5.40
C VAL A 414 19.29 2.98 -4.58
N LEU A 415 18.60 4.14 -4.62
CA LEU A 415 19.13 5.36 -4.00
C LEU A 415 19.22 5.25 -2.48
N ALA A 416 18.16 4.80 -1.80
CA ALA A 416 18.18 4.65 -0.34
C ALA A 416 19.26 3.66 0.16
N PRO A 417 19.38 2.44 -0.42
CA PRO A 417 20.49 1.54 -0.12
C PRO A 417 21.86 2.14 -0.43
N ALA A 418 22.03 2.84 -1.55
CA ALA A 418 23.30 3.49 -1.90
C ALA A 418 23.69 4.56 -0.88
N LEU A 419 22.74 5.36 -0.39
CA LEU A 419 22.97 6.34 0.69
C LEU A 419 23.40 5.65 1.98
N MET A 420 22.77 4.53 2.35
CA MET A 420 23.17 3.74 3.52
C MET A 420 24.59 3.19 3.38
N VAL A 421 24.92 2.62 2.21
CA VAL A 421 26.27 2.11 1.92
C VAL A 421 27.31 3.23 1.97
N ALA A 422 27.01 4.38 1.38
CA ALA A 422 27.89 5.55 1.41
C ALA A 422 28.13 6.03 2.84
N MET A 423 27.07 6.15 3.65
CA MET A 423 27.21 6.55 5.06
C MET A 423 28.07 5.60 5.88
N ARG A 424 28.04 4.30 5.60
CA ARG A 424 28.93 3.33 6.26
C ARG A 424 30.39 3.46 5.82
N LYS A 425 30.63 3.67 4.53
CA LYS A 425 31.99 3.80 3.99
C LYS A 425 32.69 5.11 4.34
N PHE A 426 31.93 6.17 4.59
CA PHE A 426 32.50 7.47 4.99
C PHE A 426 32.79 7.59 6.49
N ASP A 427 32.25 6.69 7.31
CA ASP A 427 32.54 6.62 8.74
C ASP A 427 33.45 5.41 9.03
N LYS A 428 34.76 5.66 9.15
CA LYS A 428 35.80 4.62 9.34
C LYS A 428 35.55 3.72 10.56
N ASN A 429 34.75 4.16 11.52
CA ASN A 429 34.40 3.39 12.72
C ASN A 429 33.11 2.58 12.55
N ASN A 430 32.55 2.51 11.34
CA ASN A 430 31.20 2.03 11.07
C ASN A 430 31.13 1.09 9.84
N GLU A 431 32.28 0.60 9.38
CA GLU A 431 32.37 -0.25 8.19
C GLU A 431 31.75 -1.64 8.44
N GLY A 432 32.04 -2.29 9.57
CA GLY A 432 31.56 -3.65 9.90
C GLY A 432 30.17 -3.72 10.56
N PHE A 433 29.69 -4.94 10.84
CA PHE A 433 28.40 -5.16 11.50
C PHE A 433 28.50 -4.88 13.01
N GLN A 434 28.08 -3.67 13.42
CA GLN A 434 28.34 -3.18 14.77
C GLN A 434 27.68 -4.04 15.87
N VAL A 435 26.57 -4.71 15.58
CA VAL A 435 25.89 -5.58 16.54
C VAL A 435 26.76 -6.78 16.93
N LYS A 436 27.53 -7.34 15.98
CA LYS A 436 28.46 -8.45 16.26
C LYS A 436 29.61 -7.96 17.13
N GLU A 437 30.16 -6.78 16.83
CA GLU A 437 31.22 -6.16 17.63
C GLU A 437 30.76 -5.83 19.06
N ASP A 438 29.57 -5.25 19.21
CA ASP A 438 28.98 -4.95 20.52
C ASP A 438 28.81 -6.24 21.36
N LEU A 439 28.38 -7.33 20.74
CA LEU A 439 28.26 -8.64 21.39
C LEU A 439 29.61 -9.24 21.77
N LYS A 440 30.65 -9.08 20.94
CA LYS A 440 32.02 -9.52 21.26
C LYS A 440 32.52 -8.80 22.52
N GLN A 441 32.31 -7.49 22.62
CA GLN A 441 32.64 -6.70 23.81
C GLN A 441 31.85 -7.13 25.06
N GLU A 442 30.54 -7.40 24.93
CA GLU A 442 29.71 -7.93 26.03
C GLU A 442 30.22 -9.29 26.54
N MET A 443 30.61 -10.18 25.62
CA MET A 443 31.12 -11.51 25.96
C MET A 443 32.50 -11.44 26.65
N LEU A 444 33.39 -10.53 26.20
CA LEU A 444 34.68 -10.26 26.85
C LEU A 444 34.48 -9.72 28.27
N ALA A 445 33.63 -8.70 28.42
CA ALA A 445 33.34 -8.08 29.71
C ALA A 445 32.70 -9.05 30.72
N SER A 446 31.91 -10.02 30.24
CA SER A 446 31.28 -11.05 31.07
C SER A 446 32.17 -12.28 31.33
N GLY A 447 33.41 -12.30 30.83
CA GLY A 447 34.35 -13.41 30.99
C GLY A 447 33.93 -14.70 30.28
N LYS A 448 32.94 -14.65 29.37
CA LYS A 448 32.51 -15.80 28.56
C LYS A 448 33.53 -16.17 27.50
N ILE A 449 34.44 -15.24 27.20
CA ILE A 449 35.53 -15.38 26.26
C ILE A 449 36.78 -14.69 26.82
N GLN A 450 37.97 -15.28 26.58
CA GLN A 450 39.26 -14.69 26.96
C GLN A 450 39.75 -13.77 25.86
N GLY A 451 40.29 -12.61 26.23
CA GLY A 451 40.82 -11.60 25.30
C GLY A 451 42.32 -11.67 25.12
#